data_AF-A0A3C1KGJ4-F1
#
_entry.id   AF-A0A3C1KGJ4-F1
#
_cell.length_a   1.000
_cell.length_b   1.000
_cell.length_c   1.000
_cell.angle_alpha   90.00
_cell.angle_beta   90.00
_cell.angle_gamma   90.00
#
_symmetry.space_group_name_H-M   'P 1'
#
loop_
_entity.id
_entity.type
_entity.pdbx_description
1 polymer ?
#
loop_
_entity_poly.entity_id
_entity_poly.type
_entity_poly.pdbx_seq_one_letter_code
_entity_poly.pdbx_strand_id
1 'polypeptide(L)'
;SAALGLAGAAVDNLADLGDVAAFPSRFRGILERPSETARVSVYADFPRFVEKVDGLEVLAGLAAGYASAKERRGVIDFADQVAGALQIVERHRDVAEGLRSRFRVVLLDEYQDTSVVQARLLAALFADTAVMAVGDPHQAIYGWRGASAGNLDDFPRAFVTRGACERFSLLTSWRNSADVLEIASALLAPLAGGADVAALRPRPGAARGEVDLEMASTLDDEAERVAEWFVRVRAERRCVGLSTTGAVLFRSKRRMSVFAEALVRHRVPHRVLGLGGLLDTPEVVDIVSALRVIADPLAGSELIRLLVGPRWAIGVADLRELRALGARLARHDAALQPLAPDVVATLRASAADDHGSLSDALDFFPRVRDDHGWLAGFTPAARTRLREA
;
A
#
# COMPACT_ATOMS: atom_id res chain seq x y z
N SER A 1 -2.12 5.69 9.89
CA SER A 1 -1.36 6.53 10.83
C SER A 1 -0.32 7.32 10.05
N ALA A 2 -0.10 8.60 10.35
CA ALA A 2 0.86 9.47 9.64
C ALA A 2 2.30 8.95 9.71
N ALA A 3 2.73 8.37 10.84
CA ALA A 3 4.07 7.80 11.00
C ALA A 3 4.32 6.59 10.07
N LEU A 4 3.32 5.73 9.87
CA LEU A 4 3.42 4.62 8.91
C LEU A 4 3.52 5.13 7.47
N GLY A 5 2.78 6.20 7.15
CA GLY A 5 2.88 6.87 5.85
C GLY A 5 4.27 7.45 5.61
N LEU A 6 4.86 8.09 6.63
CA LEU A 6 6.22 8.62 6.57
C LEU A 6 7.27 7.50 6.43
N ALA A 7 7.12 6.39 7.16
CA ALA A 7 8.03 5.25 7.05
C ALA A 7 8.05 4.67 5.62
N GLY A 8 6.87 4.44 5.02
CA GLY A 8 6.77 3.98 3.64
C GLY A 8 7.35 4.99 2.64
N ALA A 9 6.97 6.27 2.78
CA ALA A 9 7.48 7.32 1.90
C ALA A 9 9.01 7.49 2.00
N ALA A 10 9.59 7.32 3.18
CA ALA A 10 11.04 7.39 3.35
C ALA A 10 11.74 6.27 2.59
N VAL A 11 11.22 5.04 2.62
CA VAL A 11 11.74 3.91 1.86
C VAL A 11 11.57 4.14 0.34
N ASP A 12 10.37 4.55 -0.09
CA ASP A 12 10.06 4.79 -1.51
C ASP A 12 10.94 5.87 -2.14
N ASN A 13 11.31 6.88 -1.34
CA ASN A 13 12.15 8.01 -1.77
C ASN A 13 13.64 7.86 -1.39
N LEU A 14 14.04 6.73 -0.80
CA LEU A 14 15.40 6.51 -0.29
C LEU A 14 15.88 7.64 0.65
N ALA A 15 14.95 8.19 1.44
CA ALA A 15 15.22 9.29 2.36
C ALA A 15 15.69 8.75 3.71
N ASP A 16 16.77 9.35 4.24
CA ASP A 16 17.25 9.04 5.57
C ASP A 16 16.34 9.69 6.64
N LEU A 17 15.86 8.87 7.59
CA LEU A 17 14.95 9.35 8.64
C LEU A 17 15.61 10.35 9.60
N GLY A 18 16.93 10.28 9.77
CA GLY A 18 17.70 11.26 10.54
C GLY A 18 17.72 12.62 9.83
N ASP A 19 17.94 12.63 8.52
CA ASP A 19 17.84 13.84 7.70
C ASP A 19 16.44 14.47 7.74
N VAL A 20 15.40 13.62 7.67
CA VAL A 20 13.99 14.07 7.80
C VAL A 20 13.73 14.65 9.18
N ALA A 21 14.24 14.02 10.25
CA ALA A 21 14.12 14.53 11.61
C ALA A 21 14.88 15.86 11.81
N ALA A 22 16.01 16.05 11.13
CA ALA A 22 16.80 17.27 11.19
C ALA A 22 16.25 18.41 10.30
N PHE A 23 15.33 18.10 9.38
CA PHE A 23 14.78 19.08 8.44
C PHE A 23 14.12 20.28 9.12
N PRO A 24 13.26 20.14 10.17
CA PRO A 24 12.63 21.29 10.81
C PRO A 24 13.65 22.27 11.40
N SER A 25 14.71 21.77 12.03
CA SER A 25 15.80 22.59 12.57
C SER A 25 16.54 23.35 11.48
N ARG A 26 16.86 22.69 10.35
CA ARG A 26 17.46 23.35 9.17
C ARG A 26 16.53 24.40 8.57
N PHE A 27 15.23 24.10 8.50
CA PHE A 27 14.21 24.97 7.92
C PHE A 27 13.99 26.22 8.79
N ARG A 28 14.01 26.10 10.12
CA ARG A 28 13.97 27.25 11.04
C ARG A 28 15.17 28.17 10.88
N GLY A 29 16.37 27.63 10.64
CA GLY A 29 17.58 28.43 10.40
C GLY A 29 17.51 29.34 9.16
N ILE A 30 16.53 29.12 8.26
CA ILE A 30 16.26 30.03 7.14
C ILE A 30 15.69 31.37 7.64
N LEU A 31 14.96 31.39 8.78
CA LEU A 31 14.43 32.62 9.39
C LEU A 31 15.52 33.55 9.94
N GLU A 32 16.68 32.99 10.27
CA GLU A 32 17.80 33.73 10.82
C GLU A 32 18.67 34.37 9.72
N ARG A 33 18.39 34.06 8.44
CA ARG A 33 19.11 34.65 7.31
C ARG A 33 18.51 36.01 6.96
N PRO A 34 19.32 37.09 6.91
CA PRO A 34 18.82 38.40 6.54
C PRO A 34 18.30 38.42 5.11
N SER A 35 17.19 39.11 4.87
CA SER A 35 16.67 39.34 3.52
C SER A 35 17.61 40.26 2.75
N GLU A 36 18.10 39.83 1.59
CA GLU A 36 18.99 40.62 0.74
C GLU A 36 18.25 41.77 0.00
N THR A 37 16.91 41.75 -0.05
CA THR A 37 16.13 42.74 -0.81
C THR A 37 14.80 43.08 -0.12
N ALA A 38 14.49 44.38 -0.02
CA ALA A 38 13.23 44.91 0.56
C ALA A 38 11.94 44.52 -0.19
N ARG A 39 12.04 43.82 -1.33
CA ARG A 39 10.91 43.39 -2.19
C ARG A 39 10.48 41.93 -1.99
N VAL A 40 11.17 41.16 -1.14
CA VAL A 40 10.89 39.72 -0.92
C VAL A 40 10.02 39.55 0.33
N SER A 41 8.70 39.48 0.16
CA SER A 41 7.74 39.25 1.25
C SER A 41 7.53 37.75 1.58
N VAL A 42 8.59 36.94 1.56
CA VAL A 42 8.52 35.47 1.73
C VAL A 42 8.13 35.06 3.17
N TYR A 43 8.05 36.01 4.10
CA TYR A 43 7.90 35.74 5.53
C TYR A 43 6.46 35.66 6.05
N ALA A 44 5.43 36.01 5.29
CA ALA A 44 4.05 36.02 5.81
C ALA A 44 3.48 34.60 6.05
N ASP A 45 3.74 33.66 5.13
CA ASP A 45 3.27 32.27 5.25
C ASP A 45 4.32 31.34 5.90
N PHE A 46 5.56 31.79 6.09
CA PHE A 46 6.66 30.99 6.61
C PHE A 46 6.39 30.39 8.01
N PRO A 47 5.81 31.13 8.98
CA PRO A 47 5.45 30.56 10.29
C PRO A 47 4.48 29.39 10.20
N ARG A 48 3.53 29.43 9.24
CA ARG A 48 2.59 28.33 8.99
C ARG A 48 3.28 27.09 8.41
N PHE A 49 4.35 27.28 7.63
CA PHE A 49 5.14 26.15 7.12
C PHE A 49 6.01 25.53 8.21
N VAL A 50 6.60 26.33 9.10
CA VAL A 50 7.35 25.84 10.27
C VAL A 50 6.47 24.96 11.15
N GLU A 51 5.26 25.43 11.49
CA GLU A 51 4.31 24.66 12.30
C GLU A 51 3.95 23.31 11.66
N LYS A 52 3.86 23.26 10.31
CA LYS A 52 3.58 22.00 9.58
C LYS A 52 4.74 21.01 9.60
N VAL A 53 6.00 21.47 9.68
CA VAL A 53 7.17 20.60 9.65
C VAL A 53 7.66 20.21 11.04
N ASP A 54 7.28 20.95 12.08
CA ASP A 54 7.70 20.69 13.46
C ASP A 54 7.33 19.29 13.97
N GLY A 55 6.24 18.71 13.49
CA GLY A 55 5.85 17.33 13.82
C GLY A 55 6.72 16.24 13.17
N LEU A 56 7.58 16.59 12.21
CA LEU A 56 8.38 15.61 11.47
C LEU A 56 9.39 14.89 12.34
N GLU A 57 9.99 15.55 13.33
CA GLU A 57 10.96 14.92 14.23
C GLU A 57 10.33 13.75 14.98
N VAL A 58 9.16 13.98 15.58
CA VAL A 58 8.40 12.95 16.30
C VAL A 58 7.96 11.84 15.36
N LEU A 59 7.45 12.19 14.17
CA LEU A 59 7.01 11.20 13.19
C LEU A 59 8.17 10.35 12.66
N ALA A 60 9.33 10.95 12.43
CA ALA A 60 10.55 10.25 12.00
C ALA A 60 11.05 9.30 13.09
N GLY A 61 11.03 9.72 14.35
CA GLY A 61 11.33 8.85 15.49
C GLY A 61 10.39 7.64 15.58
N LEU A 62 9.09 7.85 15.38
CA LEU A 62 8.11 6.75 15.32
C LEU A 62 8.33 5.84 14.10
N ALA A 63 8.68 6.40 12.94
CA ALA A 63 8.99 5.64 11.74
C ALA A 63 10.26 4.78 11.92
N ALA A 64 11.29 5.30 12.60
CA ALA A 64 12.50 4.55 12.93
C ALA A 64 12.20 3.42 13.94
N GLY A 65 11.36 3.70 14.94
CA GLY A 65 10.86 2.69 15.88
C GLY A 65 10.08 1.57 15.17
N TYR A 66 9.26 1.93 14.17
CA TYR A 66 8.54 0.97 13.33
C TYR A 66 9.50 0.11 12.49
N ALA A 67 10.49 0.72 11.83
CA ALA A 67 11.51 -0.02 11.07
C ALA A 67 12.29 -1.00 11.96
N SER A 68 12.71 -0.56 13.14
CA SER A 68 13.39 -1.42 14.13
C SER A 68 12.50 -2.57 14.61
N ALA A 69 11.19 -2.33 14.76
CA ALA A 69 10.24 -3.37 15.14
C ALA A 69 10.01 -4.39 14.00
N LYS A 70 9.99 -3.96 12.74
CA LYS A 70 9.95 -4.86 11.57
C LYS A 70 11.16 -5.78 11.55
N GLU A 71 12.35 -5.21 11.71
CA GLU A 71 13.62 -5.94 11.70
C GLU A 71 13.69 -6.99 12.83
N ARG A 72 13.36 -6.62 14.07
CA ARG A 72 13.33 -7.56 15.20
C ARG A 72 12.39 -8.74 14.97
N ARG A 73 11.32 -8.55 14.20
CA ARG A 73 10.32 -9.58 13.89
C ARG A 73 10.64 -10.35 12.60
N GLY A 74 11.68 -9.97 11.86
CA GLY A 74 12.01 -10.59 10.58
C GLY A 74 10.92 -10.40 9.51
N VAL A 75 10.15 -9.31 9.58
CA VAL A 75 9.06 -9.03 8.62
C VAL A 75 9.43 -7.86 7.70
N ILE A 76 8.88 -7.88 6.49
CA ILE A 76 9.02 -6.82 5.48
C ILE A 76 7.66 -6.41 4.93
N ASP A 77 7.52 -5.13 4.57
CA ASP A 77 6.37 -4.61 3.84
C ASP A 77 6.64 -4.52 2.33
N PHE A 78 5.68 -3.98 1.57
CA PHE A 78 5.80 -3.86 0.11
C PHE A 78 6.93 -2.92 -0.33
N ALA A 79 7.20 -1.84 0.40
CA ALA A 79 8.25 -0.89 0.05
C ALA A 79 9.63 -1.50 0.36
N ASP A 80 9.74 -2.25 1.47
CA ASP A 80 10.96 -2.98 1.84
C ASP A 80 11.36 -4.03 0.78
N GLN A 81 10.39 -4.65 0.10
CA GLN A 81 10.70 -5.64 -0.95
C GLN A 81 11.53 -5.02 -2.07
N VAL A 82 11.14 -3.82 -2.54
CA VAL A 82 11.83 -3.12 -3.62
C VAL A 82 13.17 -2.57 -3.13
N ALA A 83 13.19 -1.95 -1.95
CA ALA A 83 14.42 -1.43 -1.36
C ALA A 83 15.44 -2.54 -1.07
N GLY A 84 15.00 -3.68 -0.56
CA GLY A 84 15.84 -4.86 -0.33
C GLY A 84 16.38 -5.44 -1.64
N ALA A 85 15.55 -5.53 -2.69
CA ALA A 85 16.02 -5.93 -4.01
C ALA A 85 17.10 -4.98 -4.56
N LEU A 86 16.93 -3.67 -4.39
CA LEU A 86 17.94 -2.67 -4.76
C LEU A 86 19.24 -2.89 -3.98
N GLN A 87 19.17 -3.09 -2.66
CA GLN A 87 20.35 -3.34 -1.84
C GLN A 87 21.11 -4.60 -2.28
N ILE A 88 20.40 -5.68 -2.63
CA ILE A 88 21.00 -6.91 -3.15
C ILE A 88 21.75 -6.61 -4.45
N VAL A 89 21.09 -5.94 -5.41
CA VAL A 89 21.66 -5.63 -6.72
C VAL A 89 22.89 -4.71 -6.61
N GLU A 90 22.84 -3.71 -5.73
CA GLU A 90 23.96 -2.78 -5.53
C GLU A 90 25.18 -3.45 -4.86
N ARG A 91 24.95 -4.44 -3.98
CA ARG A 91 26.01 -5.18 -3.28
C ARG A 91 26.56 -6.36 -4.08
N HIS A 92 25.75 -6.97 -4.93
CA HIS A 92 26.04 -8.22 -5.64
C HIS A 92 25.85 -8.03 -7.15
N ARG A 93 26.93 -7.65 -7.84
CA ARG A 93 26.90 -7.34 -9.28
C ARG A 93 26.54 -8.54 -10.16
N ASP A 94 26.90 -9.74 -9.71
CA ASP A 94 26.57 -11.02 -10.36
C ASP A 94 25.05 -11.23 -10.52
N VAL A 95 24.24 -10.69 -9.59
CA VAL A 95 22.77 -10.72 -9.70
C VAL A 95 22.30 -9.89 -10.90
N ALA A 96 22.84 -8.67 -11.06
CA ALA A 96 22.51 -7.82 -12.21
C ALA A 96 22.97 -8.46 -13.53
N GLU A 97 24.17 -9.03 -13.55
CA GLU A 97 24.72 -9.73 -14.73
C GLU A 97 23.85 -10.95 -15.12
N GLY A 98 23.43 -11.75 -14.13
CA GLY A 98 22.52 -12.87 -14.33
C GLY A 98 21.19 -12.41 -14.94
N LEU A 99 20.59 -11.34 -14.40
CA LEU A 99 19.34 -10.79 -14.92
C LEU A 99 19.50 -10.19 -16.32
N ARG A 100 20.56 -9.44 -16.61
CA ARG A 100 20.88 -8.94 -17.95
C ARG A 100 21.15 -10.05 -18.96
N SER A 101 21.69 -11.19 -18.51
CA SER A 101 21.91 -12.35 -19.37
C SER A 101 20.59 -12.99 -19.82
N ARG A 102 19.59 -12.96 -18.94
CA ARG A 102 18.26 -13.54 -19.15
C ARG A 102 17.32 -12.59 -19.89
N PHE A 103 17.33 -11.32 -19.51
CA PHE A 103 16.47 -10.28 -20.06
C PHE A 103 17.30 -9.33 -20.91
N ARG A 104 17.30 -9.57 -22.22
CA ARG A 104 18.07 -8.80 -23.19
C ARG A 104 17.39 -7.51 -23.63
N VAL A 105 16.07 -7.44 -23.49
CA VAL A 105 15.24 -6.28 -23.83
C VAL A 105 14.25 -6.08 -22.69
N VAL A 106 14.13 -4.84 -22.21
CA VAL A 106 13.26 -4.47 -21.09
C VAL A 106 12.31 -3.35 -21.54
N LEU A 107 11.01 -3.57 -21.36
CA LEU A 107 9.96 -2.60 -21.66
C LEU A 107 9.34 -2.15 -20.34
N LEU A 108 9.41 -0.86 -20.05
CA LEU A 108 8.86 -0.23 -18.85
C LEU A 108 7.60 0.54 -19.27
N ASP A 109 6.44 0.05 -18.89
CA ASP A 109 5.16 0.73 -19.11
C ASP A 109 4.77 1.58 -17.88
N GLU A 110 3.96 2.60 -18.07
CA GLU A 110 3.52 3.54 -17.03
C GLU A 110 4.67 4.12 -16.17
N TYR A 111 5.80 4.43 -16.81
CA TYR A 111 7.04 4.81 -16.11
C TYR A 111 6.90 6.10 -15.27
N GLN A 112 5.94 6.96 -15.60
CA GLN A 112 5.63 8.15 -14.81
C GLN A 112 5.15 7.83 -13.38
N ASP A 113 4.62 6.63 -13.14
CA ASP A 113 4.09 6.19 -11.85
C ASP A 113 5.10 5.36 -11.05
N THR A 114 6.31 5.19 -11.58
CA THR A 114 7.41 4.49 -10.89
C THR A 114 7.89 5.33 -9.69
N SER A 115 8.19 4.72 -8.54
CA SER A 115 8.79 5.42 -7.40
C SER A 115 10.30 5.61 -7.57
N VAL A 116 10.92 6.49 -6.76
CA VAL A 116 12.38 6.73 -6.83
C VAL A 116 13.18 5.45 -6.62
N VAL A 117 12.82 4.63 -5.63
CA VAL A 117 13.50 3.34 -5.38
C VAL A 117 13.33 2.35 -6.53
N GLN A 118 12.15 2.30 -7.17
CA GLN A 118 11.90 1.44 -8.32
C GLN A 118 12.73 1.89 -9.53
N ALA A 119 12.75 3.19 -9.82
CA ALA A 119 13.54 3.75 -10.91
C ALA A 119 15.04 3.45 -10.72
N ARG A 120 15.55 3.62 -9.49
CA ARG A 120 16.95 3.29 -9.15
C ARG A 120 17.25 1.79 -9.27
N LEU A 121 16.34 0.93 -8.82
CA LEU A 121 16.47 -0.53 -8.98
C LEU A 121 16.57 -0.91 -10.46
N LEU A 122 15.66 -0.41 -11.28
CA LEU A 122 15.64 -0.70 -12.71
C LEU A 122 16.90 -0.16 -13.42
N ALA A 123 17.35 1.04 -13.06
CA ALA A 123 18.60 1.60 -13.58
C ALA A 123 19.82 0.77 -13.14
N ALA A 124 19.93 0.40 -11.87
CA ALA A 124 21.02 -0.46 -11.37
C ALA A 124 21.05 -1.81 -12.10
N LEU A 125 19.86 -2.37 -12.39
CA LEU A 125 19.72 -3.62 -13.11
C LEU A 125 20.00 -3.52 -14.61
N PHE A 126 19.61 -2.44 -15.30
CA PHE A 126 19.51 -2.44 -16.77
C PHE A 126 20.07 -1.20 -17.46
N ALA A 127 20.75 -0.29 -16.76
CA ALA A 127 21.47 0.82 -17.40
C ALA A 127 22.43 0.31 -18.48
N ASP A 128 22.53 1.07 -19.58
CA ASP A 128 23.30 0.78 -20.79
C ASP A 128 22.91 -0.53 -21.50
N THR A 129 21.70 -1.06 -21.27
CA THR A 129 21.11 -2.18 -22.01
C THR A 129 19.93 -1.72 -22.87
N ALA A 130 19.30 -2.64 -23.63
CA ALA A 130 18.13 -2.30 -24.45
C ALA A 130 16.88 -2.11 -23.57
N VAL A 131 16.69 -0.89 -23.06
CA VAL A 131 15.54 -0.49 -22.24
C VAL A 131 14.70 0.54 -22.99
N MET A 132 13.38 0.34 -23.02
CA MET A 132 12.41 1.31 -23.53
C MET A 132 11.41 1.63 -22.42
N ALA A 133 11.28 2.91 -22.07
CA ALA A 133 10.25 3.38 -21.14
C ALA A 133 9.15 4.15 -21.89
N VAL A 134 7.91 3.90 -21.49
CA VAL A 134 6.71 4.56 -22.01
C VAL A 134 5.98 5.20 -20.83
N GLY A 135 5.46 6.40 -21.03
CA GLY A 135 4.68 7.11 -20.02
C GLY A 135 4.12 8.43 -20.51
N ASP A 136 3.21 9.00 -19.72
CA ASP A 136 2.60 10.32 -19.96
C ASP A 136 2.76 11.21 -18.72
N PRO A 137 3.55 12.30 -18.78
CA PRO A 137 3.74 13.21 -17.66
C PRO A 137 2.43 13.82 -17.11
N HIS A 138 1.41 13.99 -17.96
CA HIS A 138 0.11 14.52 -17.53
C HIS A 138 -0.74 13.48 -16.79
N GLN A 139 -0.34 12.20 -16.79
CA GLN A 139 -1.03 11.11 -16.09
C GLN A 139 -0.35 10.70 -14.78
N ALA A 140 0.70 11.40 -14.34
CA ALA A 140 1.40 11.15 -13.07
C ALA A 140 0.52 11.51 -11.85
N ILE A 141 -0.46 10.66 -11.53
CA ILE A 141 -1.43 10.89 -10.44
C ILE A 141 -1.02 10.25 -9.10
N TYR A 142 0.12 9.54 -9.07
CA TYR A 142 0.65 8.86 -7.89
C TYR A 142 1.77 9.64 -7.17
N GLY A 143 1.91 10.94 -7.41
CA GLY A 143 2.94 11.77 -6.75
C GLY A 143 2.95 11.69 -5.22
N TRP A 144 1.79 11.47 -4.60
CA TRP A 144 1.65 11.27 -3.16
C TRP A 144 2.17 9.91 -2.64
N ARG A 145 2.47 8.95 -3.52
CA ARG A 145 3.12 7.66 -3.22
C ARG A 145 4.62 7.66 -3.52
N GLY A 146 5.23 8.83 -3.74
CA GLY A 146 6.65 8.91 -4.08
C GLY A 146 6.97 8.61 -5.55
N ALA A 147 5.96 8.53 -6.43
CA ALA A 147 6.20 8.63 -7.86
C ALA A 147 6.71 10.04 -8.17
N SER A 148 7.86 10.16 -8.81
CA SER A 148 8.40 11.47 -9.19
C SER A 148 7.84 11.85 -10.55
N ALA A 149 7.11 12.96 -10.62
CA ALA A 149 6.62 13.51 -11.89
C ALA A 149 7.76 13.78 -12.89
N GLY A 150 9.00 13.90 -12.41
CA GLY A 150 10.20 14.06 -13.24
C GLY A 150 10.84 12.76 -13.72
N ASN A 151 10.31 11.57 -13.35
CA ASN A 151 10.97 10.31 -13.69
C ASN A 151 11.16 10.10 -15.19
N LEU A 152 10.16 10.46 -16.00
CA LEU A 152 10.26 10.31 -17.45
C LEU A 152 11.34 11.22 -18.05
N ASP A 153 11.48 12.45 -17.54
CA ASP A 153 12.53 13.38 -17.97
C ASP A 153 13.91 12.98 -17.41
N ASP A 154 13.95 12.31 -16.27
CA ASP A 154 15.16 11.76 -15.66
C ASP A 154 15.62 10.43 -16.26
N PHE A 155 14.79 9.78 -17.09
CA PHE A 155 15.09 8.48 -17.70
C PHE A 155 16.45 8.46 -18.43
N PRO A 156 16.80 9.43 -19.30
CA PRO A 156 18.10 9.42 -19.97
C PRO A 156 19.26 9.47 -18.96
N ARG A 157 19.13 10.28 -17.91
CA ARG A 157 20.16 10.42 -16.86
C ARG A 157 20.32 9.14 -16.05
N ALA A 158 19.24 8.39 -15.82
CA ALA A 158 19.25 7.17 -15.02
C ALA A 158 19.75 5.94 -15.80
N PHE A 159 19.38 5.81 -17.07
CA PHE A 159 19.62 4.57 -17.85
C PHE A 159 20.77 4.67 -18.86
N VAL A 160 21.23 5.87 -19.21
CA VAL A 160 22.30 6.06 -20.19
C VAL A 160 23.52 6.68 -19.51
N THR A 161 24.50 5.84 -19.19
CA THR A 161 25.84 6.32 -18.80
C THR A 161 26.76 6.42 -20.01
N ARG A 162 26.44 5.69 -21.08
CA ARG A 162 27.17 5.67 -22.35
C ARG A 162 26.19 5.67 -23.52
N GLY A 163 26.37 6.61 -24.46
CA GLY A 163 25.58 6.68 -25.68
C GLY A 163 24.48 7.75 -25.64
N ALA A 164 23.41 7.53 -26.40
CA ALA A 164 22.30 8.47 -26.54
C ALA A 164 20.97 7.79 -26.21
N CYS A 165 20.01 8.58 -25.70
CA CYS A 165 18.62 8.16 -25.52
C CYS A 165 17.79 8.80 -26.65
N GLU A 166 17.05 7.99 -27.39
CA GLU A 166 16.06 8.48 -28.35
C GLU A 166 14.71 8.72 -27.65
N ARG A 167 14.00 9.79 -28.04
CA ARG A 167 12.67 10.12 -27.51
C ARG A 167 11.67 10.11 -28.66
N PHE A 168 10.61 9.33 -28.52
CA PHE A 168 9.52 9.23 -29.49
C PHE A 168 8.23 9.74 -28.87
N SER A 169 7.44 10.48 -29.64
CA SER A 169 6.15 11.04 -29.17
C SER A 169 4.99 10.41 -29.94
N LEU A 170 4.03 9.84 -29.21
CA LEU A 170 2.81 9.26 -29.76
C LEU A 170 1.64 10.23 -29.56
N LEU A 171 1.38 11.06 -30.57
CA LEU A 171 0.40 12.14 -30.46
C LEU A 171 -1.01 11.75 -30.92
N THR A 172 -1.21 10.56 -31.48
CA THR A 172 -2.52 10.14 -31.99
C THR A 172 -3.25 9.29 -30.95
N SER A 173 -4.38 9.80 -30.44
CA SER A 173 -5.28 9.02 -29.60
C SER A 173 -6.18 8.14 -30.47
N TRP A 174 -6.04 6.83 -30.28
CA TRP A 174 -6.85 5.82 -30.94
C TRP A 174 -8.12 5.43 -30.15
N ARG A 175 -8.21 5.91 -28.90
CA ARG A 175 -9.24 5.54 -27.92
C ARG A 175 -10.43 6.49 -27.92
N ASN A 176 -10.17 7.79 -27.97
CA ASN A 176 -11.17 8.81 -27.68
C ASN A 176 -11.78 9.41 -28.96
N SER A 177 -13.03 9.85 -28.87
CA SER A 177 -13.65 10.70 -29.89
C SER A 177 -12.98 12.08 -29.94
N ALA A 178 -13.21 12.81 -31.04
CA ALA A 178 -12.68 14.16 -31.19
C ALA A 178 -13.16 15.09 -30.07
N ASP A 179 -14.45 15.06 -29.73
CA ASP A 179 -15.07 15.97 -28.77
C ASP A 179 -14.57 15.72 -27.33
N VAL A 180 -14.35 14.46 -26.96
CA VAL A 180 -13.79 14.10 -25.64
C VAL A 180 -12.35 14.60 -25.50
N LEU A 181 -11.53 14.52 -26.56
CA LEU A 181 -10.15 15.03 -26.55
C LEU A 181 -10.11 16.56 -26.49
N GLU A 182 -11.03 17.23 -27.16
CA GLU A 182 -11.14 18.69 -27.13
C GLU A 182 -11.41 19.19 -25.71
N ILE A 183 -12.40 18.58 -25.03
CA ILE A 183 -12.72 18.91 -23.64
C ILE A 183 -11.55 18.60 -22.71
N ALA A 184 -10.93 17.41 -22.85
CA ALA A 184 -9.77 17.06 -22.04
C ALA A 184 -8.61 18.06 -22.22
N SER A 185 -8.34 18.48 -23.45
CA SER A 185 -7.29 19.46 -23.75
C SER A 185 -7.60 20.83 -23.16
N ALA A 186 -8.86 21.27 -23.23
CA ALA A 186 -9.29 22.53 -22.61
C ALA A 186 -9.17 22.51 -21.07
N LEU A 187 -9.46 21.37 -20.44
CA LEU A 187 -9.30 21.19 -18.98
C LEU A 187 -7.82 21.17 -18.54
N LEU A 188 -6.93 20.63 -19.38
CA LEU A 188 -5.51 20.53 -19.08
C LEU A 188 -4.72 21.81 -19.40
N ALA A 189 -5.19 22.65 -20.32
CA ALA A 189 -4.52 23.89 -20.72
C ALA A 189 -4.08 24.79 -19.56
N PRO A 190 -4.91 25.09 -18.54
CA PRO A 190 -4.46 25.91 -17.40
C PRO A 190 -3.49 25.19 -16.46
N LEU A 191 -3.34 23.86 -16.58
CA LEU A 191 -2.52 23.01 -15.71
C LEU A 191 -1.17 22.63 -16.34
N ALA A 192 -0.87 23.11 -17.57
CA ALA A 192 0.25 22.63 -18.38
C ALA A 192 1.65 22.88 -17.78
N GLY A 193 1.78 23.71 -16.74
CA GLY A 193 2.85 23.61 -15.72
C GLY A 193 4.31 23.53 -16.17
N GLY A 194 4.64 23.90 -17.41
CA GLY A 194 6.00 23.85 -17.97
C GLY A 194 6.44 22.51 -18.58
N ALA A 195 5.59 21.49 -18.64
CA ALA A 195 5.90 20.24 -19.36
C ALA A 195 5.67 20.44 -20.86
N ASP A 196 6.72 20.27 -21.68
CA ASP A 196 6.65 20.39 -23.14
C ASP A 196 6.11 19.10 -23.78
N VAL A 197 4.83 18.79 -23.50
CA VAL A 197 4.13 17.65 -24.10
C VAL A 197 3.13 18.19 -25.11
N ALA A 198 3.32 17.82 -26.38
CA ALA A 198 2.38 18.21 -27.43
C ALA A 198 1.00 17.57 -27.21
N ALA A 199 -0.05 18.34 -27.47
CA ALA A 199 -1.42 17.90 -27.29
C ALA A 199 -1.77 16.70 -28.17
N LEU A 200 -2.53 15.75 -27.60
CA LEU A 200 -3.06 14.60 -28.31
C LEU A 200 -4.05 15.02 -29.40
N ARG A 201 -4.03 14.29 -30.51
CA ARG A 201 -4.91 14.49 -31.66
C ARG A 201 -5.77 13.26 -31.86
N PRO A 202 -7.04 13.43 -32.28
CA PRO A 202 -7.88 12.29 -32.65
C PRO A 202 -7.27 11.53 -33.84
N ARG A 203 -7.48 10.22 -33.89
CA ARG A 203 -7.17 9.44 -35.09
C ARG A 203 -7.95 9.94 -36.32
N PRO A 204 -7.42 9.76 -37.54
CA PRO A 204 -8.18 10.01 -38.76
C PRO A 204 -9.53 9.25 -38.75
N GLY A 205 -10.62 9.95 -39.02
CA GLY A 205 -11.97 9.37 -38.99
C GLY A 205 -12.49 9.02 -37.59
N ALA A 206 -11.96 9.61 -36.52
CA ALA A 206 -12.53 9.49 -35.18
C ALA A 206 -14.01 9.90 -35.19
N ALA A 207 -14.86 9.09 -34.55
CA ALA A 207 -16.27 9.41 -34.39
C ALA A 207 -16.44 10.68 -33.56
N ARG A 208 -17.55 11.38 -33.79
CA ARG A 208 -18.04 12.38 -32.83
C ARG A 208 -18.58 11.66 -31.60
N GLY A 209 -18.30 12.20 -30.43
CA GLY A 209 -18.83 11.75 -29.15
C GLY A 209 -19.74 12.79 -28.53
N GLU A 210 -20.39 12.41 -27.44
CA GLU A 210 -21.25 13.27 -26.64
C GLU A 210 -20.71 13.30 -25.22
N VAL A 211 -20.72 14.49 -24.61
CA VAL A 211 -20.30 14.70 -23.23
C VAL A 211 -21.39 15.50 -22.54
N ASP A 212 -22.12 14.80 -21.68
CA ASP A 212 -23.16 15.40 -20.86
C ASP A 212 -22.60 15.84 -19.52
N LEU A 213 -23.01 17.02 -19.06
CA LEU A 213 -22.73 17.50 -17.72
C LEU A 213 -24.05 17.65 -16.97
N GLU A 214 -24.14 17.00 -15.83
CA GLU A 214 -25.32 17.04 -14.98
C GLU A 214 -24.93 17.38 -13.53
N MET A 215 -25.74 18.23 -12.90
CA MET A 215 -25.63 18.57 -11.49
C MET A 215 -26.87 18.08 -10.76
N ALA A 216 -26.66 17.17 -9.81
CA ALA A 216 -27.71 16.68 -8.93
C ALA A 216 -27.79 17.46 -7.62
N SER A 217 -28.99 17.52 -7.03
CA SER A 217 -29.23 18.20 -5.75
C SER A 217 -28.69 17.41 -4.57
N THR A 218 -28.69 16.06 -4.67
CA THR A 218 -28.18 15.15 -3.66
C THR A 218 -27.35 14.03 -4.29
N LEU A 219 -26.55 13.34 -3.46
CA LEU A 219 -25.76 12.18 -3.89
C LEU A 219 -26.65 11.01 -4.33
N ASP A 220 -27.78 10.81 -3.65
CA ASP A 220 -28.77 9.78 -4.01
C ASP A 220 -29.42 10.09 -5.36
N ASP A 221 -29.75 11.36 -5.63
CA ASP A 221 -30.29 11.77 -6.94
C ASP A 221 -29.25 11.62 -8.05
N GLU A 222 -27.96 11.84 -7.77
CA GLU A 222 -26.87 11.61 -8.73
C GLU A 222 -26.77 10.12 -9.05
N ALA A 223 -26.79 9.27 -8.03
CA ALA A 223 -26.71 7.82 -8.17
C ALA A 223 -27.91 7.24 -8.94
N GLU A 224 -29.12 7.74 -8.67
CA GLU A 224 -30.34 7.35 -9.38
C GLU A 224 -30.24 7.66 -10.87
N ARG A 225 -29.85 8.89 -11.21
CA ARG A 225 -29.71 9.34 -12.60
C ARG A 225 -28.65 8.58 -13.37
N VAL A 226 -27.51 8.29 -12.74
CA VAL A 226 -26.48 7.45 -13.37
C VAL A 226 -27.02 6.05 -13.64
N ALA A 227 -27.78 5.46 -12.72
CA ALA A 227 -28.40 4.15 -12.93
C ALA A 227 -29.42 4.18 -14.07
N GLU A 228 -30.30 5.19 -14.11
CA GLU A 228 -31.26 5.40 -15.20
C GLU A 228 -30.58 5.61 -16.56
N TRP A 229 -29.49 6.39 -16.59
CA TRP A 229 -28.66 6.58 -17.78
C TRP A 229 -28.11 5.24 -18.29
N PHE A 230 -27.58 4.39 -17.42
CA PHE A 230 -27.12 3.05 -17.81
C PHE A 230 -28.24 2.16 -18.33
N VAL A 231 -29.44 2.23 -17.73
CA VAL A 231 -30.61 1.48 -18.22
C VAL A 231 -30.96 1.90 -19.64
N ARG A 232 -31.03 3.21 -19.90
CA ARG A 232 -31.32 3.78 -21.23
C ARG A 232 -30.28 3.37 -22.26
N VAL A 233 -29.00 3.63 -22.01
CA VAL A 233 -27.90 3.32 -22.95
C VAL A 233 -27.81 1.83 -23.24
N ARG A 234 -28.05 0.96 -22.24
CA ARG A 234 -28.09 -0.49 -22.44
C ARG A 234 -29.25 -0.93 -23.33
N ALA A 235 -30.42 -0.33 -23.16
CA ALA A 235 -31.57 -0.63 -24.01
C ALA A 235 -31.32 -0.21 -25.46
N GLU A 236 -30.86 1.03 -25.68
CA GLU A 236 -30.56 1.57 -27.02
C GLU A 236 -29.50 0.74 -27.76
N ARG A 237 -28.39 0.40 -27.09
CA ARG A 237 -27.34 -0.43 -27.70
C ARG A 237 -27.80 -1.85 -27.96
N ARG A 238 -28.62 -2.42 -27.08
CA ARG A 238 -29.21 -3.76 -27.31
C ARG A 238 -30.13 -3.77 -28.54
N CYS A 239 -30.91 -2.70 -28.79
CA CYS A 239 -31.77 -2.60 -29.98
C CYS A 239 -30.98 -2.70 -31.29
N VAL A 240 -29.72 -2.27 -31.30
CA VAL A 240 -28.81 -2.39 -32.46
C VAL A 240 -27.85 -3.58 -32.35
N GLY A 241 -28.11 -4.53 -31.45
CA GLY A 241 -27.34 -5.76 -31.30
C GLY A 241 -25.96 -5.59 -30.65
N LEU A 242 -25.68 -4.44 -30.04
CA LEU A 242 -24.39 -4.13 -29.41
C LEU A 242 -24.42 -4.42 -27.90
N SER A 243 -23.33 -4.98 -27.39
CA SER A 243 -23.08 -5.04 -25.94
C SER A 243 -22.69 -3.67 -25.40
N THR A 244 -23.00 -3.44 -24.12
CA THR A 244 -22.61 -2.21 -23.40
C THR A 244 -21.58 -2.55 -22.34
N THR A 245 -20.44 -1.86 -22.41
CA THR A 245 -19.47 -1.76 -21.31
C THR A 245 -19.49 -0.33 -20.78
N GLY A 246 -19.27 -0.15 -19.49
CA GLY A 246 -19.13 1.18 -18.90
C GLY A 246 -18.43 1.14 -17.56
N ALA A 247 -17.97 2.30 -17.13
CA ALA A 247 -17.28 2.49 -15.86
C ALA A 247 -17.83 3.75 -15.19
N VAL A 248 -17.93 3.71 -13.86
CA VAL A 248 -18.20 4.89 -13.04
C VAL A 248 -16.95 5.19 -12.24
N LEU A 249 -16.38 6.36 -12.45
CA LEU A 249 -15.12 6.77 -11.84
C LEU A 249 -15.39 7.72 -10.68
N PHE A 250 -14.86 7.39 -9.51
CA PHE A 250 -15.03 8.17 -8.29
C PHE A 250 -13.70 8.71 -7.79
N ARG A 251 -13.69 9.93 -7.26
CA ARG A 251 -12.52 10.46 -6.56
C ARG A 251 -12.27 9.75 -5.23
N SER A 252 -13.33 9.28 -4.56
CA SER A 252 -13.27 8.66 -3.24
C SER A 252 -14.13 7.40 -3.18
N LYS A 253 -13.60 6.33 -2.58
CA LYS A 253 -14.29 5.05 -2.40
C LYS A 253 -15.54 5.14 -1.52
N ARG A 254 -15.61 6.14 -0.63
CA ARG A 254 -16.72 6.31 0.32
C ARG A 254 -18.09 6.50 -0.36
N ARG A 255 -18.11 6.95 -1.61
CA ARG A 255 -19.34 7.20 -2.36
C ARG A 255 -19.81 6.00 -3.20
N MET A 256 -18.96 4.99 -3.37
CA MET A 256 -19.22 3.87 -4.29
C MET A 256 -20.44 3.04 -3.89
N SER A 257 -20.71 2.89 -2.58
CA SER A 257 -21.83 2.08 -2.09
C SER A 257 -23.18 2.63 -2.53
N VAL A 258 -23.38 3.96 -2.46
CA VAL A 258 -24.64 4.62 -2.87
C VAL A 258 -24.94 4.36 -4.34
N PHE A 259 -23.93 4.46 -5.21
CA PHE A 259 -24.09 4.16 -6.64
C PHE A 259 -24.29 2.68 -6.91
N ALA A 260 -23.57 1.80 -6.18
CA ALA A 260 -23.77 0.36 -6.31
C ALA A 260 -25.21 -0.04 -5.94
N GLU A 261 -25.74 0.48 -4.84
CA GLU A 261 -27.11 0.25 -4.41
C GLU A 261 -28.14 0.73 -5.43
N ALA A 262 -27.95 1.92 -6.03
CA ALA A 262 -28.81 2.40 -7.12
C ALA A 262 -28.75 1.46 -8.34
N LEU A 263 -27.56 1.02 -8.76
CA LEU A 263 -27.39 0.06 -9.85
C LEU A 263 -28.06 -1.29 -9.55
N VAL A 264 -28.02 -1.76 -8.29
CA VAL A 264 -28.77 -2.94 -7.84
C VAL A 264 -30.27 -2.73 -8.00
N ARG A 265 -30.82 -1.61 -7.51
CA ARG A 265 -32.26 -1.28 -7.62
C ARG A 265 -32.74 -1.28 -9.07
N HIS A 266 -31.93 -0.77 -9.98
CA HIS A 266 -32.19 -0.74 -11.43
C HIS A 266 -31.81 -2.02 -12.19
N ARG A 267 -31.34 -3.05 -11.48
CA ARG A 267 -30.89 -4.33 -12.07
C ARG A 267 -29.83 -4.13 -13.18
N VAL A 268 -28.93 -3.18 -12.98
CA VAL A 268 -27.77 -2.98 -13.85
C VAL A 268 -26.64 -3.88 -13.35
N PRO A 269 -26.17 -4.85 -14.16
CA PRO A 269 -25.01 -5.66 -13.80
C PRO A 269 -23.79 -4.77 -13.63
N HIS A 270 -23.13 -4.88 -12.49
CA HIS A 270 -21.96 -4.07 -12.16
C HIS A 270 -20.97 -4.85 -11.32
N ARG A 271 -19.74 -4.35 -11.27
CA ARG A 271 -18.66 -4.86 -10.43
C ARG A 271 -17.98 -3.70 -9.76
N VAL A 272 -17.89 -3.74 -8.42
CA VAL A 272 -17.19 -2.72 -7.65
C VAL A 272 -15.72 -3.13 -7.50
N LEU A 273 -14.81 -2.36 -8.09
CA LEU A 273 -13.36 -2.61 -8.00
C LEU A 273 -12.76 -1.88 -6.78
N GLY A 274 -11.92 -2.57 -6.00
CA GLY A 274 -11.11 -1.92 -4.97
C GLY A 274 -11.79 -1.66 -3.63
N LEU A 275 -13.00 -2.16 -3.39
CA LEU A 275 -13.35 -2.59 -2.04
C LEU A 275 -12.39 -3.74 -1.73
N GLY A 276 -11.58 -3.67 -0.68
CA GLY A 276 -10.70 -4.76 -0.22
C GLY A 276 -11.47 -6.02 0.22
N GLY A 277 -12.73 -6.13 -0.18
CA GLY A 277 -13.75 -6.97 0.41
C GLY A 277 -13.65 -8.46 0.10
N LEU A 278 -12.65 -8.96 -0.64
CA LEU A 278 -12.39 -10.40 -0.59
C LEU A 278 -11.40 -10.75 0.51
N LEU A 279 -10.34 -9.97 0.75
CA LEU A 279 -9.43 -10.27 1.86
C LEU A 279 -9.90 -9.68 3.17
N ASP A 280 -10.78 -8.69 3.13
CA ASP A 280 -11.40 -8.07 4.30
C ASP A 280 -12.74 -8.72 4.68
N THR A 281 -13.30 -9.62 3.86
CA THR A 281 -14.50 -10.38 4.23
C THR A 281 -14.19 -11.26 5.43
N PRO A 282 -15.04 -11.27 6.47
CA PRO A 282 -14.80 -12.05 7.68
C PRO A 282 -14.41 -13.50 7.41
N GLU A 283 -15.07 -14.14 6.44
CA GLU A 283 -14.85 -15.55 6.07
C GLU A 283 -13.45 -15.78 5.50
N VAL A 284 -12.95 -14.83 4.70
CA VAL A 284 -11.63 -14.97 4.07
C VAL A 284 -10.52 -14.59 5.04
N VAL A 285 -10.74 -13.57 5.89
CA VAL A 285 -9.79 -13.25 6.96
C VAL A 285 -9.60 -14.47 7.87
N ASP A 286 -10.68 -15.17 8.22
CA ASP A 286 -10.61 -16.36 9.08
C ASP A 286 -9.81 -17.50 8.42
N ILE A 287 -10.00 -17.73 7.12
CA ILE A 287 -9.20 -18.70 6.36
C ILE A 287 -7.72 -18.30 6.34
N VAL A 288 -7.42 -17.03 6.04
CA VAL A 288 -6.04 -16.52 6.01
C VAL A 288 -5.40 -16.61 7.39
N SER A 289 -6.14 -16.31 8.46
CA SER A 289 -5.67 -16.47 9.84
C SER A 289 -5.37 -17.94 10.17
N ALA A 290 -6.21 -18.88 9.77
CA ALA A 290 -5.95 -20.32 9.96
C ALA A 290 -4.68 -20.78 9.23
N LEU A 291 -4.52 -20.39 7.96
CA LEU A 291 -3.33 -20.72 7.17
C LEU A 291 -2.05 -20.14 7.77
N ARG A 292 -2.13 -18.91 8.31
CA ARG A 292 -0.99 -18.28 9.00
C ARG A 292 -0.60 -19.01 10.28
N VAL A 293 -1.57 -19.42 11.10
CA VAL A 293 -1.30 -20.19 12.32
C VAL A 293 -0.67 -21.55 12.00
N ILE A 294 -1.08 -22.20 10.90
CA ILE A 294 -0.47 -23.46 10.46
C ILE A 294 0.97 -23.26 9.97
N ALA A 295 1.24 -22.16 9.26
CA ALA A 295 2.55 -21.88 8.69
C ALA A 295 3.54 -21.29 9.70
N ASP A 296 3.05 -20.54 10.68
CA ASP A 296 3.82 -19.82 11.68
C ASP A 296 3.19 -19.98 13.08
N PRO A 297 3.79 -20.81 13.96
CA PRO A 297 3.34 -20.97 15.34
C PRO A 297 3.32 -19.67 16.17
N LEU A 298 4.05 -18.64 15.73
CA LEU A 298 4.13 -17.34 16.40
C LEU A 298 3.00 -16.37 15.98
N ALA A 299 2.07 -16.81 15.11
CA ALA A 299 0.92 -16.03 14.65
C ALA A 299 -0.19 -15.88 15.72
N GLY A 300 0.17 -15.36 16.89
CA GLY A 300 -0.72 -15.27 18.06
C GLY A 300 -1.93 -14.35 17.86
N SER A 301 -1.81 -13.30 17.05
CA SER A 301 -2.95 -12.38 16.77
C SER A 301 -4.02 -13.07 15.93
N GLU A 302 -3.60 -13.80 14.91
CA GLU A 302 -4.44 -14.64 14.05
C GLU A 302 -5.09 -15.77 14.86
N LEU A 303 -4.34 -16.42 15.76
CA LEU A 303 -4.89 -17.44 16.65
C LEU A 303 -5.95 -16.87 17.61
N ILE A 304 -5.69 -15.70 18.22
CA ILE A 304 -6.70 -15.03 19.07
C ILE A 304 -7.97 -14.74 18.28
N ARG A 305 -7.84 -14.25 17.03
CA ARG A 305 -9.00 -13.99 16.17
C ARG A 305 -9.83 -15.26 15.97
N LEU A 306 -9.19 -16.38 15.64
CA LEU A 306 -9.86 -17.67 15.46
C LEU A 306 -10.60 -18.07 16.73
N LEU A 307 -9.93 -18.04 17.89
CA LEU A 307 -10.50 -18.43 19.18
C LEU A 307 -11.68 -17.55 19.62
N VAL A 308 -11.64 -16.25 19.36
CA VAL A 308 -12.76 -15.30 19.65
C VAL A 308 -13.91 -15.46 18.66
N GLY A 309 -13.64 -16.01 17.47
CA GLY A 309 -14.61 -16.19 16.40
C GLY A 309 -15.81 -17.06 16.79
N PRO A 310 -16.87 -17.07 15.97
CA PRO A 310 -18.15 -17.71 16.32
C PRO A 310 -18.06 -19.22 16.56
N ARG A 311 -16.99 -19.88 16.08
CA ARG A 311 -16.78 -21.32 16.27
C ARG A 311 -16.45 -21.69 17.71
N TRP A 312 -15.49 -20.99 18.34
CA TRP A 312 -15.01 -21.33 19.69
C TRP A 312 -15.40 -20.29 20.74
N ALA A 313 -15.67 -19.04 20.35
CA ALA A 313 -16.22 -17.99 21.20
C ALA A 313 -15.55 -17.91 22.60
N ILE A 314 -14.22 -17.92 22.62
CA ILE A 314 -13.42 -17.86 23.86
C ILE A 314 -13.47 -16.43 24.41
N GLY A 315 -13.78 -16.31 25.71
CA GLY A 315 -13.88 -15.02 26.38
C GLY A 315 -12.53 -14.36 26.65
N VAL A 316 -12.54 -13.03 26.82
CA VAL A 316 -11.33 -12.24 27.11
C VAL A 316 -10.61 -12.70 28.38
N ALA A 317 -11.34 -13.12 29.41
CA ALA A 317 -10.74 -13.64 30.64
C ALA A 317 -9.94 -14.93 30.37
N ASP A 318 -10.53 -15.89 29.64
CA ASP A 318 -9.89 -17.16 29.30
C ASP A 318 -8.69 -16.96 28.34
N LEU A 319 -8.72 -15.96 27.45
CA LEU A 319 -7.55 -15.62 26.63
C LEU A 319 -6.38 -15.08 27.45
N ARG A 320 -6.65 -14.35 28.54
CA ARG A 320 -5.60 -13.88 29.45
C ARG A 320 -4.98 -15.06 30.19
N GLU A 321 -5.80 -16.02 30.62
CA GLU A 321 -5.33 -17.28 31.21
C GLU A 321 -4.52 -18.11 30.20
N LEU A 322 -4.95 -18.17 28.93
CA LEU A 322 -4.20 -18.84 27.85
C LEU A 322 -2.81 -18.23 27.65
N ARG A 323 -2.72 -16.89 27.66
CA ARG A 323 -1.43 -16.20 27.59
C ARG A 323 -0.57 -16.44 28.83
N ALA A 324 -1.18 -16.47 30.02
CA ALA A 324 -0.47 -16.79 31.26
C ALA A 324 0.05 -18.23 31.28
N LEU A 325 -0.71 -19.17 30.72
CA LEU A 325 -0.32 -20.56 30.52
C LEU A 325 0.85 -20.69 29.56
N GLY A 326 0.81 -20.03 28.40
CA GLY A 326 1.95 -19.99 27.45
C GLY A 326 3.23 -19.47 28.11
N ALA A 327 3.13 -18.35 28.85
CA ALA A 327 4.27 -17.82 29.61
C ALA A 327 4.73 -18.72 30.77
N ARG A 328 3.86 -19.60 31.28
CA ARG A 328 4.24 -20.62 32.27
C ARG A 328 4.98 -21.76 31.58
N LEU A 329 4.46 -22.29 30.48
CA LEU A 329 5.08 -23.37 29.71
C LEU A 329 6.49 -23.00 29.23
N ALA A 330 6.71 -21.77 28.76
CA ALA A 330 8.05 -21.30 28.37
C ALA A 330 9.09 -21.29 29.51
N ARG A 331 8.65 -21.44 30.77
CA ARG A 331 9.53 -21.49 31.96
C ARG A 331 9.65 -22.88 32.58
N HIS A 332 9.01 -23.89 31.98
CA HIS A 332 9.04 -25.26 32.48
C HIS A 332 9.53 -26.21 31.39
N ASP A 333 10.09 -27.35 31.79
CA ASP A 333 10.48 -28.42 30.88
C ASP A 333 9.28 -29.30 30.49
N ALA A 334 9.54 -30.33 29.69
CA ALA A 334 8.53 -31.30 29.26
C ALA A 334 7.93 -32.13 30.42
N ALA A 335 8.60 -32.19 31.58
CA ALA A 335 8.11 -32.81 32.79
C ALA A 335 7.38 -31.81 33.72
N LEU A 336 7.13 -30.59 33.24
CA LEU A 336 6.52 -29.48 33.97
C LEU A 336 7.32 -29.06 35.21
N GLN A 337 8.63 -29.27 35.20
CA GLN A 337 9.55 -28.76 36.23
C GLN A 337 10.08 -27.39 35.82
N PRO A 338 10.27 -26.46 36.77
CA PRO A 338 10.77 -25.12 36.47
C PRO A 338 12.20 -25.20 35.92
N LEU A 339 12.42 -24.53 34.79
CA LEU A 339 13.74 -24.38 34.20
C LEU A 339 14.62 -23.49 35.09
N ALA A 340 15.93 -23.77 35.07
CA ALA A 340 16.89 -22.97 35.81
C ALA A 340 16.92 -21.51 35.26
N PRO A 341 17.12 -20.49 36.12
CA PRO A 341 16.96 -19.08 35.73
C PRO A 341 17.89 -18.62 34.60
N ASP A 342 19.09 -19.20 34.55
CA ASP A 342 20.11 -19.03 33.52
C ASP A 342 19.65 -19.57 32.17
N VAL A 343 19.06 -20.77 32.14
CA VAL A 343 18.49 -21.37 30.92
C VAL A 343 17.35 -20.52 30.35
N VAL A 344 16.47 -20.02 31.24
CA VAL A 344 15.38 -19.12 30.84
C VAL A 344 15.91 -17.79 30.29
N ALA A 345 16.99 -17.26 30.85
CA ALA A 345 17.63 -16.03 30.37
C ALA A 345 18.28 -16.24 28.99
N THR A 346 18.94 -17.38 28.77
CA THR A 346 19.53 -17.73 27.47
C THR A 346 18.47 -17.91 26.39
N LEU A 347 17.37 -18.62 26.68
CA LEU A 347 16.25 -18.81 25.74
C LEU A 347 15.61 -17.49 25.32
N ARG A 348 15.42 -16.55 26.27
CA ARG A 348 14.91 -15.20 26.00
C ARG A 348 15.87 -14.34 25.16
N ALA A 349 17.17 -14.57 25.27
CA ALA A 349 18.16 -13.84 24.49
C ALA A 349 18.29 -14.38 23.05
N SER A 350 18.04 -15.68 22.85
CA SER A 350 18.10 -16.32 21.52
C SER A 350 16.81 -16.20 20.71
N ALA A 351 15.65 -16.11 21.35
CA ALA A 351 14.36 -15.99 20.68
C ALA A 351 13.79 -14.59 20.92
N ALA A 352 13.92 -13.71 19.91
CA ALA A 352 13.25 -12.42 19.93
C ALA A 352 11.73 -12.65 20.03
N ASP A 353 11.12 -12.18 21.12
CA ASP A 353 9.69 -12.26 21.45
C ASP A 353 9.10 -13.63 21.85
N ASP A 354 9.89 -14.60 22.35
CA ASP A 354 9.30 -15.83 22.94
C ASP A 354 8.71 -15.58 24.34
N HIS A 355 7.57 -14.89 24.35
CA HIS A 355 6.69 -14.77 25.49
C HIS A 355 5.73 -15.98 25.58
N GLY A 356 6.21 -17.19 25.26
CA GLY A 356 5.41 -18.40 25.28
C GLY A 356 4.37 -18.43 24.17
N SER A 357 4.47 -19.39 23.26
CA SER A 357 3.55 -19.48 22.15
C SER A 357 2.12 -19.77 22.65
N LEU A 358 1.15 -19.02 22.13
CA LEU A 358 -0.25 -19.35 22.33
C LEU A 358 -0.61 -20.70 21.69
N SER A 359 0.12 -21.12 20.66
CA SER A 359 -0.01 -22.48 20.10
C SER A 359 0.39 -23.53 21.12
N ASP A 360 1.49 -23.34 21.85
CA ASP A 360 1.95 -24.29 22.88
C ASP A 360 0.96 -24.37 24.05
N ALA A 361 0.37 -23.22 24.41
CA ALA A 361 -0.68 -23.16 25.41
C ALA A 361 -1.95 -23.91 24.96
N LEU A 362 -2.30 -23.85 23.67
CA LEU A 362 -3.43 -24.58 23.11
C LEU A 362 -3.15 -26.09 23.06
N ASP A 363 -1.96 -26.47 22.58
CA ASP A 363 -1.46 -27.85 22.53
C ASP A 363 -1.39 -28.54 23.91
N PHE A 364 -1.37 -27.77 24.98
CA PHE A 364 -1.38 -28.29 26.34
C PHE A 364 -2.72 -28.93 26.73
N PHE A 365 -3.85 -28.40 26.25
CA PHE A 365 -5.18 -28.89 26.59
C PHE A 365 -5.37 -30.38 26.29
N PRO A 366 -5.12 -30.89 25.06
CA PRO A 366 -5.26 -32.32 24.76
C PRO A 366 -4.31 -33.22 25.56
N ARG A 367 -3.21 -32.70 26.10
CA ARG A 367 -2.18 -33.46 26.82
C ARG A 367 -2.48 -33.68 28.31
N VAL A 368 -3.41 -32.92 28.90
CA VAL A 368 -3.72 -33.00 30.33
C VAL A 368 -5.20 -33.25 30.61
N ARG A 369 -5.47 -33.75 31.82
CA ARG A 369 -6.83 -33.96 32.34
C ARG A 369 -7.49 -32.62 32.69
N ASP A 370 -8.83 -32.57 32.65
CA ASP A 370 -9.59 -31.33 32.88
C ASP A 370 -9.45 -30.76 34.30
N ASP A 371 -9.08 -31.61 35.27
CA ASP A 371 -8.82 -31.26 36.67
C ASP A 371 -7.38 -30.81 36.93
N HIS A 372 -6.54 -30.70 35.88
CA HIS A 372 -5.16 -30.25 36.02
C HIS A 372 -5.10 -28.84 36.62
N GLY A 373 -4.31 -28.66 37.69
CA GLY A 373 -4.26 -27.41 38.46
C GLY A 373 -3.86 -26.17 37.66
N TRP A 374 -3.15 -26.34 36.55
CA TRP A 374 -2.79 -25.23 35.66
C TRP A 374 -3.96 -24.75 34.79
N LEU A 375 -5.04 -25.52 34.69
CA LEU A 375 -6.26 -25.14 33.99
C LEU A 375 -7.29 -24.49 34.93
N ALA A 376 -7.00 -24.37 36.23
CA ALA A 376 -7.96 -23.90 37.24
C ALA A 376 -8.56 -22.52 36.95
N GLY A 377 -7.80 -21.62 36.30
CA GLY A 377 -8.24 -20.27 35.94
C GLY A 377 -9.24 -20.21 34.78
N PHE A 378 -9.35 -21.27 33.96
CA PHE A 378 -10.25 -21.31 32.81
C PHE A 378 -11.66 -21.69 33.22
N THR A 379 -12.64 -21.07 32.58
CA THR A 379 -14.05 -21.47 32.70
C THR A 379 -14.27 -22.89 32.16
N PRO A 380 -15.24 -23.66 32.70
CA PRO A 380 -15.52 -25.01 32.20
C PRO A 380 -15.83 -25.03 30.70
N ALA A 381 -16.60 -24.05 30.22
CA ALA A 381 -16.91 -23.91 28.80
C ALA A 381 -15.67 -23.63 27.95
N ALA A 382 -14.75 -22.78 28.42
CA ALA A 382 -13.52 -22.51 27.68
C ALA A 382 -12.60 -23.74 27.60
N ARG A 383 -12.50 -24.55 28.65
CA ARG A 383 -11.69 -25.80 28.62
C ARG A 383 -12.17 -26.76 27.54
N THR A 384 -13.49 -26.95 27.42
CA THR A 384 -14.06 -27.81 26.37
C THR A 384 -13.76 -27.26 24.98
N ARG A 385 -13.95 -25.96 24.78
CA ARG A 385 -13.78 -25.33 23.45
C ARG A 385 -12.32 -25.20 23.04
N LEU A 386 -11.41 -24.92 23.98
CA LEU A 386 -9.96 -24.89 23.75
C LEU A 386 -9.37 -26.28 23.50
N ARG A 387 -10.03 -27.35 23.95
CA ARG A 387 -9.64 -28.73 23.64
C ARG A 387 -10.11 -29.15 22.23
N GLU A 388 -11.19 -28.55 21.74
CA GLU A 388 -11.71 -28.76 20.38
C GLU A 388 -10.96 -27.93 19.34
N ALA A 389 -10.55 -26.70 19.71
CA ALA A 389 -9.70 -25.82 18.92
C ALA A 389 -8.30 -26.41 18.73
#